data_AF-A0A0B7A9Z2-F1
#
_entry.id   AF-A0A0B7A9Z2-F1
#
_cell.length_a   1.000
_cell.length_b   1.000
_cell.length_c   1.000
_cell.angle_alpha   90.00
_cell.angle_beta   90.00
_cell.angle_gamma   90.00
#
_symmetry.space_group_name_H-M   'P 1'
#
loop_
_entity.id
_entity.type
_entity.pdbx_description
1 polymer ?
#
loop_
_entity_poly.entity_id
_entity_poly.type
_entity_poly.pdbx_seq_one_letter_code
_entity_poly.pdbx_strand_id
1 'polypeptide(L)'
;LVTYYRVGLRDSLVKTGWCSIIISMLHSSSGHDNVEKVVTAMLSLTSVCRDEFSPTRPKLQALLSEYQELANEEVKEGSSDVFTSIFSAIQRLVKEVHRVDL
;
A
#
# COMPACT_ATOMS: atom_id res chain seq x y z
N LEU A 1 33.68 -3.08 -5.21
CA LEU A 1 32.72 -3.15 -4.08
C LEU A 1 31.90 -1.87 -4.10
N VAL A 2 30.70 -1.89 -4.70
CA VAL A 2 29.82 -0.73 -4.73
C VAL A 2 29.11 -0.67 -3.38
N THR A 3 29.59 0.19 -2.49
CA THR A 3 28.95 0.46 -1.21
C THR A 3 27.71 1.30 -1.50
N TYR A 4 26.51 0.71 -1.38
CA TYR A 4 25.26 1.45 -1.45
C TYR A 4 25.18 2.38 -0.24
N TYR A 5 25.64 3.60 -0.43
CA TYR A 5 25.55 4.68 0.52
C TYR A 5 24.09 4.80 0.98
N ARG A 6 23.82 4.51 2.27
CA ARG A 6 22.57 4.89 2.96
C ARG A 6 22.53 6.42 3.14
N VAL A 7 22.73 7.16 2.06
CA VAL A 7 22.67 8.62 2.03
C VAL A 7 21.20 8.99 1.97
N GLY A 8 20.65 9.39 3.12
CA GLY A 8 19.44 10.21 3.23
C GLY A 8 18.25 9.80 2.35
N LEU A 9 18.07 8.52 2.02
CA LEU A 9 17.00 8.11 1.10
C LEU A 9 15.64 8.55 1.63
N ARG A 10 15.44 8.43 2.96
CA ARG A 10 14.23 8.93 3.64
C ARG A 10 14.03 10.43 3.45
N ASP A 11 15.03 11.25 3.74
CA ASP A 11 14.93 12.70 3.61
C ASP A 11 14.74 13.13 2.15
N SER A 12 15.38 12.43 1.22
CA SER A 12 15.21 12.65 -0.21
C SER A 12 13.80 12.27 -0.67
N LEU A 13 13.27 11.12 -0.23
CA LEU A 13 11.91 10.66 -0.55
C LEU A 13 10.84 11.67 -0.09
N VAL A 14 10.99 12.18 1.13
CA VAL A 14 10.11 13.24 1.66
C VAL A 14 10.25 14.52 0.83
N LYS A 15 11.47 14.96 0.54
CA LYS A 15 11.73 16.19 -0.25
C LYS A 15 11.31 16.10 -1.71
N THR A 16 11.25 14.90 -2.29
CA THR A 16 10.96 14.70 -3.73
C THR A 16 9.49 14.40 -4.02
N GLY A 17 8.61 14.42 -3.00
CA GLY A 17 7.16 14.33 -3.19
C GLY A 17 6.63 12.91 -3.46
N TRP A 18 7.40 11.87 -3.15
CA TRP A 18 6.99 10.48 -3.41
C TRP A 18 5.71 10.10 -2.70
N CYS A 19 5.47 10.59 -1.48
CA CYS A 19 4.21 10.35 -0.77
C CYS A 19 3.02 10.81 -1.62
N SER A 20 3.08 12.03 -2.17
CA SER A 20 2.03 12.58 -3.04
C SER A 20 1.88 11.81 -4.35
N ILE A 21 2.98 11.35 -4.95
CA ILE A 21 2.94 10.56 -6.19
C ILE A 21 2.27 9.20 -5.94
N ILE A 22 2.62 8.52 -4.84
CA ILE A 22 2.01 7.24 -4.52
C ILE A 22 0.52 7.40 -4.17
N ILE A 23 0.14 8.47 -3.48
CA ILE A 23 -1.27 8.81 -3.25
C ILE A 23 -2.00 9.01 -4.58
N SER A 24 -1.42 9.76 -5.53
CA SER A 24 -2.07 9.96 -6.83
C SER A 24 -2.20 8.65 -7.61
N MET A 25 -1.19 7.77 -7.54
CA MET A 25 -1.26 6.42 -8.11
C MET A 25 -2.36 5.56 -7.46
N LEU A 26 -2.58 5.65 -6.15
CA LEU A 26 -3.69 4.95 -5.48
C LEU A 26 -5.07 5.41 -5.99
N HIS A 27 -5.20 6.69 -6.33
CA HIS A 27 -6.45 7.22 -6.86
C HIS A 27 -6.67 6.87 -8.33
N SER A 28 -5.60 6.78 -9.13
CA SER A 28 -5.68 6.45 -10.56
C SER A 28 -5.50 4.97 -10.88
N SER A 29 -5.13 4.13 -9.91
CA SER A 29 -4.89 2.71 -10.12
C SER A 29 -6.14 2.01 -10.66
N SER A 30 -6.00 1.38 -11.81
CA SER A 30 -6.98 0.46 -12.39
C SER A 30 -6.32 -0.90 -12.63
N GLY A 31 -7.05 -1.97 -12.34
CA GLY A 31 -6.56 -3.34 -12.48
C GLY A 31 -5.68 -3.81 -11.32
N HIS A 32 -5.67 -5.14 -11.12
CA HIS A 32 -5.16 -5.74 -9.88
C HIS A 32 -3.64 -5.64 -9.71
N ASP A 33 -2.87 -5.74 -10.80
CA ASP A 33 -1.40 -5.61 -10.78
C ASP A 33 -0.97 -4.19 -10.34
N ASN A 34 -1.68 -3.16 -10.80
CA ASN A 34 -1.40 -1.79 -10.37
C ASN A 34 -1.74 -1.58 -8.90
N VAL A 35 -2.88 -2.11 -8.44
CA VAL A 35 -3.26 -2.03 -7.02
C VAL A 35 -2.22 -2.72 -6.14
N GLU A 36 -1.78 -3.93 -6.51
CA GLU A 36 -0.72 -4.65 -5.78
C GLU A 36 0.54 -3.80 -5.65
N LYS A 37 1.06 -3.27 -6.77
CA LYS A 37 2.29 -2.46 -6.79
C LYS A 37 2.16 -1.20 -5.95
N VAL A 38 1.02 -0.51 -6.04
CA VAL A 38 0.78 0.72 -5.27
C VAL A 38 0.69 0.41 -3.77
N VAL A 39 -0.06 -0.62 -3.37
CA VAL A 39 -0.20 -1.02 -1.97
C VAL A 39 1.16 -1.44 -1.39
N THR A 40 1.95 -2.21 -2.14
CA THR A 40 3.32 -2.62 -1.76
C THR A 40 4.25 -1.41 -1.61
N ALA A 41 4.17 -0.43 -2.52
CA ALA A 41 4.93 0.82 -2.42
C ALA A 41 4.50 1.65 -1.20
N MET A 42 3.20 1.76 -0.95
CA MET A 42 2.67 2.45 0.24
C MET A 42 3.19 1.80 1.52
N LEU A 43 3.12 0.47 1.65
CA LEU A 43 3.65 -0.25 2.82
C LEU A 43 5.14 0.04 3.07
N SER A 44 5.94 0.09 2.01
CA SER A 44 7.37 0.37 2.09
C SER A 44 7.66 1.81 2.55
N LEU A 45 6.76 2.74 2.24
CA LEU A 45 6.87 4.16 2.57
C LEU A 45 6.12 4.57 3.83
N THR A 46 5.32 3.69 4.45
CA THR A 46 4.51 4.04 5.64
C THR A 46 5.35 4.65 6.77
N SER A 47 6.60 4.22 6.94
CA SER A 47 7.47 4.77 8.00
C SER A 47 7.88 6.25 7.80
N VAL A 48 7.65 6.82 6.62
CA VAL A 48 8.00 8.21 6.28
C VAL A 48 6.84 9.03 5.71
N CYS A 49 5.80 8.37 5.16
CA CYS A 49 4.65 9.00 4.52
C CYS A 49 3.33 8.77 5.29
N ARG A 50 3.39 8.37 6.58
CA ARG A 50 2.19 7.97 7.33
C ARG A 50 1.14 9.08 7.36
N ASP A 51 1.54 10.29 7.69
CA ASP A 51 0.63 11.42 7.88
C ASP A 51 -0.02 11.82 6.55
N GLU A 52 0.74 11.82 5.46
CA GLU A 52 0.23 12.06 4.11
C GLU A 52 -0.68 10.93 3.60
N PHE A 53 -0.43 9.68 4.02
CA PHE A 53 -1.28 8.55 3.67
C PHE A 53 -2.57 8.49 4.49
N SER A 54 -2.63 9.09 5.68
CA SER A 54 -3.81 9.03 6.57
C SER A 54 -5.13 9.44 5.88
N PRO A 55 -5.19 10.53 5.08
CA PRO A 55 -6.39 10.91 4.34
C PRO A 55 -6.85 9.87 3.29
N THR A 56 -5.99 8.95 2.86
CA THR A 56 -6.36 7.91 1.87
C THR A 56 -7.18 6.76 2.46
N ARG A 57 -7.44 6.77 3.77
CA ARG A 57 -8.21 5.73 4.48
C ARG A 57 -9.48 5.28 3.76
N PRO A 58 -10.38 6.17 3.30
CA PRO A 58 -11.64 5.73 2.72
C PRO A 58 -11.41 4.90 1.45
N LYS A 59 -10.42 5.27 0.64
CA LYS A 59 -10.03 4.54 -0.57
C LYS A 59 -9.41 3.18 -0.23
N LEU A 60 -8.54 3.12 0.78
CA LEU A 60 -7.95 1.85 1.25
C LEU A 60 -9.00 0.91 1.85
N GLN A 61 -10.00 1.43 2.56
CA GLN A 61 -11.12 0.64 3.08
C GLN A 61 -12.01 0.10 1.96
N ALA A 62 -12.28 0.90 0.92
CA ALA A 62 -13.02 0.43 -0.25
C ALA A 62 -12.28 -0.72 -0.96
N LEU A 63 -10.97 -0.57 -1.18
CA LEU A 63 -10.14 -1.65 -1.74
C LEU A 63 -10.11 -2.88 -0.82
N LEU A 64 -10.07 -2.69 0.50
CA LEU A 64 -10.09 -3.80 1.45
C LEU A 64 -11.36 -4.64 1.32
N SER A 65 -12.52 -3.98 1.19
CA SER A 65 -13.79 -4.67 0.96
C SER A 65 -13.82 -5.42 -0.38
N GLU A 66 -13.37 -4.77 -1.46
CA GLU A 66 -13.29 -5.38 -2.80
C GLU A 66 -12.40 -6.63 -2.80
N TYR A 67 -11.19 -6.53 -2.24
CA TYR A 67 -10.26 -7.66 -2.22
C TYR A 67 -10.63 -8.75 -1.21
N GLN A 68 -11.44 -8.44 -0.19
CA GLN A 68 -12.00 -9.46 0.69
C GLN A 68 -12.96 -10.38 -0.06
N GLU A 69 -13.80 -9.81 -0.94
CA GLU A 69 -14.74 -10.58 -1.77
C GLU A 69 -13.97 -11.48 -2.75
N LEU A 70 -12.99 -10.91 -3.47
CA LEU A 70 -12.13 -11.65 -4.40
C LEU A 70 -11.33 -12.77 -3.71
N ALA A 71 -10.76 -12.51 -2.54
CA ALA A 71 -10.04 -13.52 -1.76
C ALA A 71 -10.97 -14.66 -1.31
N ASN A 72 -12.23 -14.35 -0.97
CA ASN A 72 -13.21 -15.37 -0.59
C ASN A 72 -13.60 -16.25 -1.80
N GLU A 73 -13.68 -15.70 -2.99
CA GLU A 73 -13.93 -16.45 -4.23
C GLU A 73 -12.73 -17.33 -4.58
N GLU A 74 -11.52 -16.77 -4.56
CA GLU A 74 -10.27 -17.48 -4.79
C GLU A 74 -10.11 -18.72 -3.91
N VAL A 75 -10.42 -18.59 -2.61
CA VAL A 75 -10.39 -19.71 -1.65
C VAL A 75 -11.45 -20.76 -1.98
N LYS A 76 -12.66 -20.36 -2.39
CA LYS A 76 -13.72 -21.31 -2.76
C LYS A 76 -13.37 -22.08 -4.03
N GLU A 77 -12.74 -21.42 -5.00
CA GLU A 77 -12.32 -22.02 -6.25
C GLU A 77 -11.04 -22.87 -6.12
N GLY A 78 -10.33 -22.77 -5.00
CA GLY A 78 -9.06 -23.47 -4.78
C GLY A 78 -7.96 -22.96 -5.72
N SER A 79 -7.99 -21.68 -6.06
CA SER A 79 -7.07 -21.02 -6.99
C SER A 79 -5.75 -20.57 -6.32
N SER A 80 -4.87 -19.91 -7.07
CA SER A 80 -3.64 -19.28 -6.56
C SER A 80 -3.95 -18.20 -5.53
N ASP A 81 -3.08 -17.95 -4.56
CA ASP A 81 -3.28 -17.03 -3.41
C ASP A 81 -3.10 -15.52 -3.72
N VAL A 82 -3.40 -15.10 -4.95
CA VAL A 82 -3.07 -13.75 -5.46
C VAL A 82 -3.91 -12.67 -4.77
N PHE A 83 -5.24 -12.78 -4.81
CA PHE A 83 -6.16 -11.84 -4.18
C PHE A 83 -6.08 -11.94 -2.65
N THR A 84 -5.87 -13.14 -2.10
CA THR A 84 -5.63 -13.33 -0.67
C THR A 84 -4.40 -12.55 -0.19
N SER A 85 -3.33 -12.56 -0.98
CA SER A 85 -2.09 -11.81 -0.68
C SER A 85 -2.31 -10.30 -0.76
N ILE A 86 -3.01 -9.80 -1.79
CA ILE A 86 -3.31 -8.37 -1.93
C ILE A 86 -4.24 -7.89 -0.80
N PHE A 87 -5.29 -8.65 -0.49
CA PHE A 87 -6.17 -8.38 0.65
C PHE A 87 -5.36 -8.23 1.95
N SER A 88 -4.45 -9.17 2.21
CA SER A 88 -3.59 -9.15 3.40
C SER A 88 -2.69 -7.93 3.45
N ALA A 89 -2.13 -7.52 2.30
CA ALA A 89 -1.31 -6.32 2.18
C ALA A 89 -2.11 -5.04 2.47
N ILE A 90 -3.32 -4.91 1.90
CA ILE A 90 -4.21 -3.77 2.16
C ILE A 90 -4.62 -3.73 3.64
N GLN A 91 -4.96 -4.88 4.23
CA GLN A 91 -5.34 -4.96 5.63
C GLN A 91 -4.21 -4.47 6.54
N ARG A 92 -2.97 -4.85 6.24
CA ARG A 92 -1.78 -4.38 6.95
C ARG A 92 -1.59 -2.88 6.77
N LEU A 93 -1.72 -2.37 5.54
CA LEU A 93 -1.55 -0.95 5.24
C LEU A 93 -2.57 -0.09 5.98
N VAL A 94 -3.85 -0.49 6.00
CA VAL A 94 -4.91 0.21 6.75
C VAL A 94 -4.54 0.30 8.23
N LYS A 95 -3.99 -0.77 8.83
CA LYS A 95 -3.54 -0.78 10.23
C LYS A 95 -2.34 0.14 10.47
N GLU A 96 -1.34 0.12 9.58
CA GLU A 96 -0.11 0.90 9.76
C GLU A 96 -0.33 2.40 9.56
N VAL A 97 -1.20 2.79 8.62
CA VAL A 97 -1.54 4.20 8.34
C VAL A 97 -2.44 4.81 9.43
N HIS A 98 -3.12 3.97 10.22
CA HIS A 98 -4.05 4.39 11.27
C HIS A 98 -3.59 4.02 12.68
N ARG A 99 -2.31 3.70 12.86
CA ARG A 99 -1.78 3.50 14.20
C ARG A 99 -1.83 4.85 14.94
N VAL A 100 -2.86 5.02 15.76
CA VAL A 100 -2.88 6.07 16.78
C VAL A 100 -1.80 5.65 17.76
N ASP A 101 -0.68 6.35 17.74
CA ASP A 101 0.36 6.18 18.75
C ASP A 101 -0.26 6.68 20.07
N LEU A 102 -0.75 5.74 20.90
CA LEU A 102 -1.19 5.94 22.28
C LEU A 102 0.02 5.85 23.21
#